data_AF-A0A927FUK7-F1
#
_entry.id   AF-A0A927FUK7-F1
#
_cell.length_a   1.000
_cell.length_b   1.000
_cell.length_c   1.000
_cell.angle_alpha   90.00
_cell.angle_beta   90.00
_cell.angle_gamma   90.00
#
_symmetry.space_group_name_H-M   'P 1'
#
loop_
_entity.id
_entity.type
_entity.pdbx_description
1 polymer ?
#
loop_
_entity_poly.entity_id
_entity_poly.type
_entity_poly.pdbx_seq_one_letter_code
_entity_poly.pdbx_strand_id
1 'polypeptide(L)'
;MVWLALGAIVVLGNGAAVAQDAPAYDPTPFLSSMVTLRSAAVTCDPFLGNEPGRRTTEIVSFFEALKQQLPQMADTVTQASLSRFVPSQAAVLCRDKMNVAMGGYMAQAQVYRANKPDDWPEPPSVPGSAWCSSENCLEY
;
A
#
# COMPACT_ATOMS: atom_id res chain seq x y z
N MET A 1 -31.74 -34.83 -65.14
CA MET A 1 -31.93 -35.30 -63.75
C MET A 1 -30.68 -34.91 -62.99
N VAL A 2 -30.56 -33.65 -62.57
CA VAL A 2 -30.86 -33.11 -61.21
C VAL A 2 -30.25 -34.03 -60.14
N TRP A 3 -29.17 -33.65 -59.44
CA TRP A 3 -29.11 -32.89 -58.16
C TRP A 3 -27.61 -32.94 -57.72
N LEU A 4 -26.99 -32.08 -56.91
CA LEU A 4 -27.18 -30.73 -56.39
C LEU A 4 -25.88 -30.46 -55.59
N ALA A 5 -25.26 -29.29 -55.74
CA ALA A 5 -24.04 -28.94 -55.02
C ALA A 5 -24.30 -28.86 -53.50
N LEU A 6 -23.49 -29.56 -52.69
CA LEU A 6 -23.44 -29.33 -51.25
C LEU A 6 -22.74 -27.99 -50.99
N GLY A 7 -23.54 -26.95 -50.80
CA GLY A 7 -23.09 -25.70 -50.22
C GLY A 7 -22.77 -25.89 -48.74
N ALA A 8 -21.52 -25.64 -48.36
CA ALA A 8 -21.13 -25.50 -46.96
C ALA A 8 -21.79 -24.22 -46.41
N ILE A 9 -22.79 -24.38 -45.55
CA ILE A 9 -23.33 -23.30 -44.74
C ILE A 9 -22.31 -23.01 -43.65
N VAL A 10 -21.50 -21.97 -43.83
CA VAL A 10 -20.76 -21.35 -42.74
C VAL A 10 -21.80 -20.60 -41.90
N VAL A 11 -22.21 -21.22 -40.79
CA VAL A 11 -22.95 -20.52 -39.74
C VAL A 11 -22.00 -19.50 -39.15
N LEU A 12 -22.14 -18.24 -39.57
CA LEU A 12 -21.66 -17.09 -38.83
C LEU A 12 -22.44 -17.07 -37.52
N GLY A 13 -21.95 -17.84 -36.54
CA GLY A 13 -22.36 -17.66 -35.16
C GLY A 13 -21.99 -16.24 -34.79
N ASN A 14 -22.99 -15.39 -34.56
CA ASN A 14 -22.83 -14.15 -33.83
C ASN A 14 -22.21 -14.51 -32.48
N GLY A 15 -20.88 -14.49 -32.42
CA GLY A 15 -20.17 -14.44 -31.18
C GLY A 15 -20.55 -13.12 -30.53
N ALA A 16 -21.57 -13.16 -29.69
CA ALA A 16 -21.71 -12.19 -28.63
C ALA A 16 -20.38 -12.29 -27.86
N ALA A 17 -19.50 -11.33 -28.08
CA ALA A 17 -18.39 -11.08 -27.18
C ALA A 17 -19.07 -10.81 -25.83
N VAL A 18 -19.10 -11.83 -24.99
CA VAL A 18 -19.39 -11.67 -23.57
C VAL A 18 -18.39 -10.62 -23.11
N ALA A 19 -18.88 -9.44 -22.76
CA ALA A 19 -18.08 -8.45 -22.06
C ALA A 19 -17.55 -9.19 -20.83
N GLN A 20 -16.27 -9.54 -20.84
CA GLN A 20 -15.63 -10.05 -19.65
C GLN A 20 -15.62 -8.86 -18.70
N ASP A 21 -16.54 -8.86 -17.72
CA ASP A 21 -16.50 -7.92 -16.62
C ASP A 21 -15.07 -7.92 -16.10
N ALA A 22 -14.39 -6.78 -16.24
CA ALA A 22 -13.05 -6.63 -15.70
C ALA A 22 -13.12 -6.99 -14.21
N PRO A 23 -12.14 -7.74 -13.68
CA PRO A 23 -12.17 -8.11 -12.27
C PRO A 23 -12.29 -6.84 -11.43
N ALA A 24 -13.21 -6.86 -10.47
CA ALA A 24 -13.38 -5.76 -9.53
C ALA A 24 -12.03 -5.42 -8.89
N TYR A 25 -11.75 -4.12 -8.73
CA TYR A 25 -10.50 -3.64 -8.19
C TYR A 25 -10.19 -4.29 -6.83
N ASP A 26 -8.99 -4.87 -6.70
CA ASP A 26 -8.49 -5.47 -5.45
C ASP A 26 -7.70 -4.44 -4.64
N PRO A 27 -8.20 -3.99 -3.46
CA PRO A 27 -7.49 -3.04 -2.61
C PRO A 27 -6.38 -3.68 -1.77
N THR A 28 -6.24 -5.01 -1.76
CA THR A 28 -5.33 -5.71 -0.85
C THR A 28 -3.89 -5.18 -0.91
N PRO A 29 -3.29 -4.91 -2.09
CA PRO A 29 -1.95 -4.33 -2.17
C PRO A 29 -1.85 -2.95 -1.50
N PHE A 30 -2.89 -2.12 -1.63
CA PHE A 30 -2.96 -0.81 -1.00
C PHE A 30 -3.10 -0.91 0.52
N LEU A 31 -4.04 -1.72 1.02
CA LEU A 31 -4.23 -1.94 2.45
C LEU A 31 -2.96 -2.51 3.10
N SER A 32 -2.32 -3.48 2.43
CA SER A 32 -1.05 -4.06 2.89
C SER A 32 0.09 -3.04 2.96
N SER A 33 0.16 -2.12 1.98
CA SER A 33 1.16 -1.06 1.99
C SER A 33 0.97 -0.09 3.17
N MET A 34 -0.27 0.23 3.54
CA MET A 34 -0.59 1.06 4.71
C MET A 34 -0.19 0.39 6.02
N VAL A 35 -0.51 -0.90 6.16
CA VAL A 35 -0.09 -1.70 7.34
C VAL A 35 1.44 -1.74 7.43
N THR A 36 2.12 -1.95 6.31
CA THR A 36 3.60 -1.99 6.26
C THR A 36 4.20 -0.65 6.67
N LEU A 37 3.69 0.46 6.13
CA LEU A 37 4.14 1.81 6.48
C LEU A 37 3.91 2.13 7.95
N ARG A 38 2.71 1.85 8.47
CA ARG A 38 2.36 2.10 9.87
C ARG A 38 3.19 1.24 10.82
N SER A 39 3.39 -0.02 10.48
CA SER A 39 4.22 -0.95 11.25
C SER A 39 5.67 -0.47 11.32
N ALA A 40 6.25 -0.09 10.18
CA ALA A 40 7.59 0.49 10.13
C ALA A 40 7.67 1.76 10.99
N ALA A 41 6.68 2.64 10.88
CA ALA A 41 6.63 3.90 11.61
C ALA A 41 6.63 3.71 13.12
N VAL A 42 5.73 2.86 13.65
CA VAL A 42 5.64 2.58 15.09
C VAL A 42 6.89 1.86 15.59
N THR A 43 7.46 0.95 14.80
CA THR A 43 8.68 0.21 15.18
C THR A 43 9.91 1.13 15.24
N CYS A 44 9.99 2.10 14.32
CA CYS A 44 11.15 2.98 14.16
C CYS A 44 11.05 4.33 14.86
N ASP A 45 9.90 4.63 15.47
CA ASP A 45 9.64 5.87 16.20
C ASP A 45 10.73 6.24 17.22
N PRO A 46 11.27 5.30 18.02
CA PRO A 46 12.32 5.63 18.99
C PRO A 46 13.70 5.97 18.38
N PHE A 47 13.91 5.69 17.10
CA PHE A 47 15.22 5.77 16.44
C PHE A 47 15.30 6.87 15.38
N LEU A 48 14.16 7.46 14.99
CA LEU A 48 14.07 8.49 13.95
C LEU A 48 13.56 9.81 14.53
N GLY A 49 13.98 10.92 13.92
CA GLY A 49 13.38 12.23 14.19
C GLY A 49 12.00 12.38 13.51
N ASN A 50 11.31 13.48 13.82
CA ASN A 50 10.04 13.88 13.22
C ASN A 50 8.85 12.92 13.44
N GLU A 51 8.90 12.07 14.49
CA GLU A 51 7.78 11.27 15.00
C GLU A 51 7.03 10.50 13.89
N PRO A 52 7.67 9.52 13.21
CA PRO A 52 7.03 8.76 12.14
C PRO A 52 5.72 8.09 12.58
N GLY A 53 5.63 7.66 13.84
CA GLY A 53 4.40 7.21 14.46
C GLY A 53 3.31 8.29 14.39
N ARG A 54 3.56 9.50 14.84
CA ARG A 54 2.55 10.57 14.77
C ARG A 54 2.14 10.86 13.32
N ARG A 55 3.10 10.92 12.39
CA ARG A 55 2.88 11.23 10.96
C ARG A 55 2.02 10.20 10.21
N THR A 56 1.89 9.00 10.73
CA THR A 56 1.11 7.91 10.09
C THR A 56 -0.20 7.61 10.81
N THR A 57 -0.66 8.48 11.72
CA THR A 57 -1.88 8.27 12.52
C THR A 57 -3.14 8.23 11.66
N GLU A 58 -3.21 8.96 10.55
CA GLU A 58 -4.38 8.95 9.67
C GLU A 58 -4.64 7.58 9.01
N ILE A 59 -3.63 6.71 8.95
CA ILE A 59 -3.83 5.31 8.54
C ILE A 59 -4.75 4.59 9.53
N VAL A 60 -4.65 4.88 10.83
CA VAL A 60 -5.55 4.31 11.84
C VAL A 60 -6.98 4.73 11.55
N SER A 61 -7.20 6.03 11.37
CA SER A 61 -8.52 6.60 11.06
C SER A 61 -9.12 6.07 9.77
N PHE A 62 -8.29 5.79 8.76
CA PHE A 62 -8.74 5.16 7.51
C PHE A 62 -9.36 3.78 7.73
N PHE A 63 -8.68 2.92 8.50
CA PHE A 63 -9.22 1.59 8.80
C PHE A 63 -10.43 1.64 9.74
N GLU A 64 -10.46 2.60 10.67
CA GLU A 64 -11.65 2.86 11.49
C GLU A 64 -12.86 3.25 10.62
N ALA A 65 -12.66 4.10 9.61
CA ALA A 65 -13.71 4.47 8.64
C ALA A 65 -14.21 3.25 7.84
N LEU A 66 -13.32 2.31 7.53
CA LEU A 66 -13.67 1.02 6.91
C LEU A 66 -14.27 0.01 7.91
N LYS A 67 -14.39 0.36 9.19
CA LYS A 67 -14.81 -0.55 10.28
C LYS A 67 -13.94 -1.81 10.37
N GLN A 68 -12.65 -1.67 10.05
CA GLN A 68 -11.66 -2.73 10.10
C GLN A 68 -10.72 -2.52 11.28
N GLN A 69 -10.35 -3.60 11.95
CA GLN A 69 -9.33 -3.53 12.99
C GLN A 69 -7.94 -3.53 12.36
N LEU A 70 -7.12 -2.54 12.74
CA LEU A 70 -5.71 -2.54 12.37
C LEU A 70 -5.00 -3.69 13.12
N PRO A 71 -4.24 -4.57 12.45
CA PRO A 71 -3.47 -5.60 13.13
C PRO A 71 -2.43 -5.00 14.10
N GLN A 72 -1.84 -5.81 14.97
CA GLN A 72 -0.79 -5.31 15.86
C GLN A 72 0.40 -4.79 15.02
N MET A 73 0.67 -3.49 15.12
CA MET A 73 1.59 -2.81 14.18
C MET A 73 3.06 -2.90 14.59
N ALA A 74 3.35 -2.94 15.89
CA ALA A 74 4.73 -2.95 16.36
C ALA A 74 5.35 -4.35 16.19
N ASP A 75 6.45 -4.43 15.44
CA ASP A 75 7.28 -5.64 15.41
C ASP A 75 8.25 -5.59 16.59
N THR A 76 7.82 -6.19 17.70
CA THR A 76 8.57 -6.20 18.97
C THR A 76 9.91 -6.94 18.85
N VAL A 77 10.02 -7.92 17.96
CA VAL A 77 11.25 -8.67 17.70
C VAL A 77 12.26 -7.79 16.96
N THR A 78 11.81 -7.10 15.91
CA THR A 78 12.64 -6.12 15.21
C THR A 78 13.04 -4.97 16.13
N GLN A 79 12.12 -4.45 16.94
CA GLN A 79 12.41 -3.37 17.88
C GLN A 79 13.47 -3.78 18.92
N ALA A 80 13.36 -4.97 19.50
CA ALA A 80 14.34 -5.52 20.43
C ALA A 80 15.71 -5.82 19.77
N SER A 81 15.72 -6.06 18.45
CA SER A 81 16.96 -6.23 17.69
C SER A 81 17.62 -4.88 17.43
N LEU A 82 16.82 -3.86 17.05
CA LEU A 82 17.29 -2.49 16.82
C LEU A 82 17.92 -1.88 18.08
N SER A 83 17.39 -2.19 19.27
CA SER A 83 17.95 -1.69 20.53
C SER A 83 19.34 -2.25 20.89
N ARG A 84 19.82 -3.27 20.15
CA ARG A 84 21.18 -3.82 20.33
C ARG A 84 22.21 -3.13 19.44
N PHE A 85 21.78 -2.39 18.42
CA PHE A 85 22.68 -1.65 17.55
C PHE A 85 23.14 -0.35 18.20
N VAL A 86 24.27 0.18 17.73
CA VAL A 86 24.65 1.57 18.01
C VAL A 86 23.54 2.48 17.44
N PRO A 87 23.12 3.55 18.14
CA PRO A 87 21.98 4.37 17.74
C PRO A 87 22.01 4.84 16.28
N SER A 88 23.19 5.26 15.79
CA SER A 88 23.39 5.66 14.39
C SER A 88 23.08 4.55 13.37
N GLN A 89 23.41 3.28 13.68
CA GLN A 89 23.11 2.13 12.82
C GLN A 89 21.61 1.80 12.83
N ALA A 90 20.97 1.82 14.01
CA ALA A 90 19.54 1.63 14.14
C ALA A 90 18.76 2.70 13.35
N ALA A 91 19.20 3.96 13.45
CA ALA A 91 18.59 5.08 12.76
C ALA A 91 18.74 4.99 11.23
N VAL A 92 19.90 4.56 10.73
CA VAL A 92 20.10 4.30 9.29
C VAL A 92 19.17 3.21 8.79
N LEU A 93 19.11 2.07 9.48
CA LEU A 93 18.23 0.96 9.10
C LEU A 93 16.75 1.38 9.12
N CYS A 94 16.35 2.12 10.14
CA CYS A 94 14.99 2.63 10.27
C CYS A 94 14.63 3.64 9.18
N ARG A 95 15.55 4.54 8.81
CA ARG A 95 15.33 5.48 7.69
C ARG A 95 15.11 4.72 6.40
N ASP A 96 15.95 3.74 6.10
CA ASP A 96 15.88 2.99 4.85
C ASP A 96 14.59 2.15 4.80
N LYS A 97 14.20 1.53 5.92
CA LYS A 97 12.90 0.84 6.07
C LYS A 97 11.72 1.78 5.83
N MET A 98 11.74 2.98 6.41
CA MET A 98 10.68 3.98 6.24
C MET A 98 10.62 4.53 4.81
N ASN A 99 11.76 4.73 4.14
CA ASN A 99 11.82 5.15 2.74
C ASN A 99 11.17 4.11 1.82
N VAL A 100 11.52 2.84 1.98
CA VAL A 100 10.94 1.75 1.20
C VAL A 100 9.43 1.64 1.46
N ALA A 101 9.01 1.68 2.71
CA ALA A 101 7.59 1.57 3.06
C ALA A 101 6.77 2.77 2.53
N MET A 102 7.30 3.99 2.62
CA MET A 102 6.67 5.18 2.07
C MET A 102 6.57 5.10 0.54
N GLY A 103 7.64 4.67 -0.14
CA GLY A 103 7.62 4.49 -1.60
C GLY A 103 6.56 3.47 -2.03
N GLY A 104 6.46 2.34 -1.33
CA GLY A 104 5.43 1.33 -1.57
C GLY A 104 4.01 1.87 -1.35
N TYR A 105 3.80 2.60 -0.26
CA TYR A 105 2.52 3.26 0.02
C TYR A 105 2.15 4.27 -1.07
N MET A 106 3.05 5.17 -1.45
CA MET A 106 2.77 6.20 -2.47
C MET A 106 2.42 5.57 -3.83
N ALA A 107 3.13 4.52 -4.23
CA ALA A 107 2.84 3.79 -5.46
C ALA A 107 1.43 3.17 -5.42
N GLN A 108 1.08 2.48 -4.33
CA GLN A 108 -0.23 1.86 -4.21
C GLN A 108 -1.36 2.88 -4.00
N ALA A 109 -1.10 4.01 -3.35
CA ALA A 109 -2.07 5.08 -3.20
C ALA A 109 -2.47 5.68 -4.56
N GLN A 110 -1.54 5.79 -5.52
CA GLN A 110 -1.88 6.22 -6.88
C GLN A 110 -2.75 5.19 -7.61
N VAL A 111 -2.41 3.90 -7.51
CA VAL A 111 -3.23 2.82 -8.08
C VAL A 111 -4.62 2.83 -7.45
N TYR A 112 -4.71 2.99 -6.14
CA TYR A 112 -5.97 3.07 -5.41
C TYR A 112 -6.84 4.23 -5.87
N ARG A 113 -6.31 5.46 -5.96
CA ARG A 113 -7.09 6.62 -6.44
C ARG A 113 -7.65 6.42 -7.84
N ALA A 114 -6.89 5.75 -8.72
CA ALA A 114 -7.31 5.54 -10.10
C ALA A 114 -8.38 4.45 -10.27
N ASN A 115 -8.55 3.55 -9.30
CA ASN A 115 -9.38 2.36 -9.44
C ASN A 115 -10.43 2.16 -8.33
N LYS A 116 -10.37 2.92 -7.23
CA LYS A 116 -11.33 2.79 -6.14
C LYS A 116 -12.75 3.16 -6.62
N PRO A 117 -13.78 2.50 -6.09
CA PRO A 117 -15.16 2.99 -6.18
C PRO A 117 -15.31 4.41 -5.62
N ASP A 118 -16.29 5.16 -6.13
CA ASP A 118 -16.54 6.55 -5.73
C ASP A 118 -16.92 6.70 -4.25
N ASP A 119 -17.56 5.68 -3.66
CA ASP A 119 -17.98 5.66 -2.26
C ASP A 119 -16.85 5.29 -1.28
N TRP A 120 -15.68 4.92 -1.79
CA TRP A 120 -14.53 4.58 -0.95
C TRP A 120 -13.73 5.82 -0.53
N PRO A 121 -13.20 5.85 0.70
CA PRO A 121 -12.48 7.00 1.24
C PRO A 121 -11.24 7.34 0.41
N GLU A 122 -10.80 8.60 0.48
CA GLU A 122 -9.50 8.99 -0.09
C GLU A 122 -8.34 8.37 0.70
N PRO A 123 -7.22 8.04 0.05
CA PRO A 123 -6.04 7.56 0.76
C PRO A 123 -5.50 8.67 1.69
N PRO A 124 -5.07 8.33 2.91
CA PRO A 124 -4.58 9.31 3.88
C PRO A 124 -3.41 10.15 3.37
N SER A 125 -3.36 11.43 3.73
CA SER A 125 -2.15 12.21 3.43
C SER A 125 -1.06 11.89 4.45
N VAL A 126 0.02 11.24 4.01
CA VAL A 126 1.20 11.04 4.86
C VAL A 126 2.26 12.06 4.45
N PRO A 127 2.75 12.93 5.36
CA PRO A 127 3.77 13.91 5.02
C PRO A 127 4.99 13.24 4.39
N GLY A 128 5.52 13.80 3.30
CA GLY A 128 6.64 13.24 2.53
C GLY A 128 8.03 13.77 2.93
N SER A 129 8.15 14.51 4.04
CA SER A 129 9.46 14.99 4.50
C SER A 129 10.39 13.83 4.84
N ALA A 130 11.68 14.00 4.59
CA ALA A 130 12.68 12.97 4.78
C ALA A 130 12.66 12.41 6.22
N TRP A 131 12.83 11.10 6.35
CA TRP A 131 13.10 10.46 7.63
C TRP A 131 14.57 10.71 7.95
N CYS A 132 14.86 11.45 9.01
CA CYS A 132 16.24 11.61 9.44
C CYS A 132 16.55 10.65 10.59
N SER A 133 17.82 10.28 10.71
CA SER A 133 18.35 9.81 11.99
C SER A 133 18.30 10.96 12.98
N SER A 134 17.84 10.72 14.22
CA SER A 134 17.78 11.75 15.27
C SER A 134 19.08 12.55 15.42
N GLU A 135 20.24 11.93 15.20
CA GLU A 135 21.58 12.55 15.27
C GLU A 135 21.90 13.52 14.11
N ASN A 136 21.16 13.49 12.99
CA ASN A 136 21.44 14.29 11.78
C ASN A 136 20.21 15.04 11.24
N CYS A 137 19.10 15.11 11.99
CA CYS A 137 18.04 16.07 11.66
C CYS A 137 18.54 17.46 12.00
N LEU A 138 18.92 18.23 10.99
CA LEU A 138 18.78 19.67 11.13
C LEU A 138 17.28 19.93 11.27
N GLU A 139 16.88 20.42 12.45
CA GLU A 139 15.54 20.92 12.72
C GLU A 139 15.20 21.94 11.61
N TYR A 140 14.14 21.67 10.85
CA TYR A 140 13.55 22.61 9.90
C TYR A 140 12.05 22.65 10.11
#